data_AF-A0A832ELV8-F1
#
_entry.id   AF-A0A832ELV8-F1
#
_cell.length_a   1.000
_cell.length_b   1.000
_cell.length_c   1.000
_cell.angle_alpha   90.00
_cell.angle_beta   90.00
_cell.angle_gamma   90.00
#
_symmetry.space_group_name_H-M   'P 1'
#
loop_
_entity.id
_entity.type
_entity.pdbx_description
1 polymer ?
#
loop_
_entity_poly.entity_id
_entity_poly.type
_entity_poly.pdbx_seq_one_letter_code
_entity_poly.pdbx_strand_id
1 'polypeptide(L)'
;MHEGYFVVFLIVAAGIVLGNLRVRGFSLDVSAVIFAALVFGHFGFTVPADFQKLGLILFIYTVGLQAGPGFFESFRRYGRQLIVLTVAMVATAAVLTVVLARVLGIDSTLAVGLFAGALTSTPGLAAAI
;
A
#
# COMPACT_ATOMS: atom_id res chain seq x y z
N MET A 1 -24.96 11.22 0.59
CA MET A 1 -24.38 10.24 -0.38
C MET A 1 -23.37 10.88 -1.35
N HIS A 2 -23.37 12.19 -1.61
CA HIS A 2 -22.41 12.83 -2.55
C HIS A 2 -21.10 13.33 -1.91
N GLU A 3 -21.03 13.50 -0.58
CA GLU A 3 -19.88 14.17 0.05
C GLU A 3 -18.56 13.38 -0.05
N GLY A 4 -18.61 12.06 0.04
CA GLY A 4 -17.39 11.23 -0.04
C GLY A 4 -16.69 11.26 -1.40
N TYR A 5 -17.43 11.44 -2.50
CA TYR A 5 -16.85 11.56 -3.85
C TYR A 5 -16.10 12.88 -4.02
N PHE A 6 -16.67 13.96 -3.46
CA PHE A 6 -16.04 15.27 -3.48
C PHE A 6 -14.75 15.31 -2.64
N VAL A 7 -14.73 14.60 -1.51
CA VAL A 7 -13.53 14.44 -0.66
C VAL A 7 -12.38 13.81 -1.44
N VAL A 8 -12.62 12.74 -2.21
CA VAL A 8 -11.57 12.10 -3.04
C VAL A 8 -11.00 13.10 -4.04
N PHE A 9 -11.88 13.84 -4.73
CA PHE A 9 -11.45 14.88 -5.67
C PHE A 9 -10.57 15.93 -4.99
N LEU A 10 -10.97 16.39 -3.80
CA LEU A 10 -10.24 17.41 -3.05
C LEU A 10 -8.87 16.89 -2.58
N ILE A 11 -8.80 15.64 -2.09
CA ILE A 11 -7.54 14.98 -1.71
C ILE A 11 -6.59 14.89 -2.91
N VAL A 12 -7.09 14.42 -4.07
CA VAL A 12 -6.27 14.28 -5.28
C VAL A 12 -5.83 15.64 -5.82
N ALA A 13 -6.75 16.61 -5.89
CA ALA A 13 -6.44 17.95 -6.37
C ALA A 13 -5.43 18.66 -5.46
N ALA A 14 -5.66 18.67 -4.15
CA ALA A 14 -4.74 19.26 -3.17
C ALA A 14 -3.37 18.55 -3.18
N GLY A 15 -3.38 17.21 -3.26
CA GLY A 15 -2.17 16.39 -3.34
C GLY A 15 -1.33 16.69 -4.58
N ILE A 16 -1.94 16.81 -5.76
CA ILE A 16 -1.21 17.13 -7.01
C ILE A 16 -0.67 18.57 -6.97
N VAL A 17 -1.47 19.52 -6.47
CA VAL A 17 -1.02 20.92 -6.31
C VAL A 17 0.17 20.99 -5.37
N LEU A 18 0.13 20.30 -4.22
CA LEU A 18 1.26 20.22 -3.30
C LEU A 18 2.46 19.47 -3.91
N GLY A 19 2.23 18.40 -4.67
CA GLY A 19 3.28 17.56 -5.27
C GLY A 19 4.12 18.31 -6.30
N ASN A 20 3.51 19.29 -6.99
CA ASN A 20 4.17 20.14 -7.97
C ASN A 20 4.98 21.29 -7.36
N LEU A 21 4.82 21.60 -6.06
CA LEU A 21 5.63 22.60 -5.38
C LEU A 21 7.06 22.06 -5.23
N ARG A 22 8.00 22.69 -5.94
CA ARG A 22 9.43 22.40 -5.81
C ARG A 22 10.02 23.22 -4.67
N VAL A 23 10.41 22.55 -3.59
CA VAL A 23 11.13 23.19 -2.49
C VAL A 23 12.60 22.78 -2.57
N ARG A 24 13.50 23.74 -2.78
CA ARG A 24 14.96 23.53 -2.81
C ARG A 24 15.42 22.40 -3.75
N GLY A 25 14.73 22.22 -4.89
CA GLY A 25 15.07 21.20 -5.90
C GLY A 25 14.45 19.82 -5.67
N PHE A 26 13.69 19.62 -4.58
CA PHE A 26 12.94 18.40 -4.30
C PHE A 26 11.44 18.60 -4.59
N SER A 27 10.80 17.60 -5.21
CA SER A 27 9.35 17.55 -5.47
C SER A 27 8.77 16.25 -4.92
N LEU A 28 7.62 16.33 -4.25
CA LEU A 28 6.95 15.19 -3.64
C LEU A 28 6.11 14.36 -4.64
N ASP A 29 5.78 14.94 -5.81
CA ASP A 29 5.07 14.27 -6.91
C ASP A 29 3.84 13.46 -6.42
N VAL A 30 3.69 12.19 -6.81
CA VAL A 30 2.56 11.34 -6.41
C VAL A 30 2.52 11.10 -4.89
N SER A 31 3.66 11.12 -4.19
CA SER A 31 3.70 10.93 -2.73
C SER A 31 2.96 12.03 -1.97
N ALA A 32 2.87 13.25 -2.51
CA ALA A 32 2.09 14.33 -1.90
C ALA A 32 0.60 13.99 -1.79
N VAL A 33 0.06 13.19 -2.70
CA VAL A 33 -1.34 12.72 -2.66
C VAL A 33 -1.58 11.81 -1.46
N ILE A 34 -0.61 10.96 -1.12
CA ILE A 34 -0.70 10.07 0.06
C ILE A 34 -0.66 10.90 1.35
N PHE A 35 0.21 11.91 1.43
CA PHE A 35 0.25 12.81 2.60
C PHE A 35 -1.04 13.63 2.74
N ALA A 36 -1.58 14.15 1.64
CA ALA A 36 -2.88 14.81 1.66
C ALA A 36 -3.97 13.84 2.16
N ALA A 37 -4.05 12.62 1.62
CA ALA A 37 -5.01 11.63 2.05
C ALA A 37 -4.91 11.30 3.56
N LEU A 38 -3.68 11.22 4.10
CA LEU A 38 -3.44 10.99 5.52
C LEU A 38 -3.94 12.15 6.39
N VAL A 39 -3.68 13.40 5.97
CA VAL A 39 -4.13 14.60 6.69
C VAL A 39 -5.66 14.68 6.69
N PHE A 40 -6.30 14.52 5.53
CA PHE A 40 -7.76 14.50 5.45
C PHE A 40 -8.36 13.32 6.23
N GLY A 41 -7.73 12.14 6.19
CA GLY A 41 -8.13 10.99 6.99
C GLY A 41 -8.05 11.24 8.49
N HIS A 42 -7.01 11.94 8.96
CA HIS A 42 -6.88 12.34 10.38
C HIS A 42 -8.02 13.25 10.85
N PHE A 43 -8.54 14.12 9.97
CA PHE A 43 -9.70 14.97 10.26
C PHE A 43 -11.05 14.25 10.16
N GLY A 44 -11.06 12.93 9.89
CA GLY A 44 -12.27 12.11 9.87
C GLY A 44 -13.02 12.10 8.53
N PHE A 45 -12.40 12.61 7.45
CA PHE A 45 -13.00 12.52 6.12
C PHE A 45 -12.92 11.09 5.60
N THR A 46 -14.08 10.51 5.26
CA THR A 46 -14.19 9.14 4.76
C THR A 46 -14.40 9.10 3.24
N VAL A 47 -13.67 8.22 2.57
CA VAL A 47 -13.80 7.96 1.13
C VAL A 47 -14.73 6.76 0.89
N PRO A 48 -15.61 6.79 -0.13
CA PRO A 48 -16.44 5.63 -0.47
C PRO A 48 -15.61 4.39 -0.78
N ALA A 49 -16.04 3.23 -0.26
CA ALA A 49 -15.34 1.96 -0.43
C ALA A 49 -15.15 1.55 -1.91
N ASP A 50 -15.99 2.04 -2.81
CA ASP A 50 -15.88 1.78 -4.25
C ASP A 50 -14.55 2.28 -4.83
N PHE A 51 -14.05 3.44 -4.36
CA PHE A 51 -12.76 3.98 -4.82
C PHE A 51 -11.58 3.17 -4.31
N GLN A 52 -11.66 2.65 -3.08
CA GLN A 52 -10.62 1.76 -2.54
C GLN A 52 -10.54 0.48 -3.38
N LYS A 53 -11.69 -0.15 -3.68
CA LYS A 53 -11.75 -1.35 -4.51
C LYS A 53 -11.25 -1.08 -5.93
N LEU A 54 -11.72 -0.01 -6.56
CA LEU A 54 -11.32 0.38 -7.91
C LEU A 54 -9.82 0.69 -7.97
N GLY A 55 -9.29 1.47 -7.02
CA GLY A 55 -7.87 1.78 -6.92
C GLY A 55 -7.02 0.52 -6.72
N LEU A 56 -7.43 -0.40 -5.84
CA LEU A 56 -6.74 -1.67 -5.61
C LEU A 56 -6.74 -2.56 -6.86
N ILE A 57 -7.86 -2.68 -7.55
CA ILE A 57 -7.97 -3.47 -8.80
C ILE A 57 -7.05 -2.89 -9.87
N LEU A 58 -7.10 -1.57 -10.09
CA LEU A 58 -6.23 -0.90 -11.06
C LEU A 58 -4.75 -1.06 -10.68
N PHE A 59 -4.41 -0.94 -9.39
CA PHE A 59 -3.05 -1.12 -8.90
C PHE A 59 -2.53 -2.55 -9.11
N ILE A 60 -3.28 -3.57 -8.71
CA ILE A 60 -2.88 -4.98 -8.90
C ILE A 60 -2.78 -5.30 -10.40
N TYR A 61 -3.69 -4.77 -11.22
CA TYR A 61 -3.67 -4.94 -12.66
C TYR A 61 -2.41 -4.35 -13.30
N THR A 62 -2.05 -3.10 -12.98
CA THR A 62 -0.85 -2.46 -13.52
C THR A 62 0.43 -3.14 -13.06
N VAL A 63 0.52 -3.52 -11.78
CA VAL A 63 1.66 -4.30 -11.26
C VAL A 63 1.77 -5.65 -11.98
N GLY A 64 0.65 -6.33 -12.22
CA GLY A 64 0.62 -7.59 -12.97
C GLY A 64 1.08 -7.44 -14.42
N LEU A 65 0.64 -6.38 -15.11
CA LEU A 65 1.08 -6.08 -16.47
C LEU A 65 2.58 -5.71 -16.53
N GLN A 66 3.09 -4.95 -15.57
CA GLN A 66 4.51 -4.59 -15.50
C GLN A 66 5.40 -5.78 -15.15
N ALA A 67 4.95 -6.66 -14.27
CA ALA A 67 5.68 -7.86 -13.89
C ALA A 67 5.59 -8.99 -14.93
N GLY A 68 4.59 -8.97 -15.81
CA GLY A 68 4.36 -10.01 -16.83
C GLY A 68 5.55 -10.23 -17.77
N PRO A 69 6.09 -9.19 -18.43
CA PRO A 69 7.31 -9.29 -19.22
C PRO A 69 8.49 -9.73 -18.35
N GLY A 70 9.03 -10.93 -18.60
CA GLY A 70 10.16 -11.48 -17.85
C GLY A 70 9.80 -12.34 -16.63
N PHE A 71 8.51 -12.47 -16.27
CA PHE A 71 8.07 -13.38 -15.21
C PHE A 71 8.46 -14.83 -15.51
N PHE A 72 8.07 -15.35 -16.68
CA PHE A 72 8.34 -16.73 -17.05
C PHE A 72 9.82 -17.02 -17.23
N GLU A 73 10.59 -16.06 -17.74
CA GLU A 73 12.04 -16.19 -17.89
C GLU A 73 12.74 -16.25 -16.52
N SER A 74 12.40 -15.32 -15.63
CA SER A 74 12.91 -15.29 -14.25
C SER A 74 12.48 -16.52 -13.47
N PHE A 75 11.25 -16.99 -13.65
CA PHE A 75 10.74 -18.18 -12.99
C PHE A 75 11.41 -19.45 -13.52
N ARG A 76 11.67 -19.57 -14.82
CA ARG A 76 12.38 -20.72 -15.37
C ARG A 76 13.83 -20.78 -14.89
N ARG A 77 14.49 -19.63 -14.74
CA ARG A 77 15.89 -19.54 -14.34
C ARG A 77 16.10 -19.60 -12.82
N TYR A 78 15.21 -19.00 -12.04
CA TYR A 78 15.35 -18.79 -10.60
C TYR A 78 14.12 -19.19 -9.77
N GLY A 79 13.09 -19.78 -10.36
CA GLY A 79 11.78 -20.00 -9.72
C GLY A 79 11.87 -20.72 -8.38
N ARG A 80 12.68 -21.78 -8.28
CA ARG A 80 12.89 -22.47 -6.99
C ARG A 80 13.49 -21.55 -5.92
N GLN A 81 14.49 -20.75 -6.27
CA GLN A 81 15.12 -19.82 -5.34
C GLN A 81 14.14 -18.70 -4.94
N LEU A 82 13.37 -18.16 -5.90
CA LEU A 82 12.37 -17.12 -5.66
C LEU A 82 11.23 -17.62 -4.76
N ILE A 83 10.75 -18.85 -4.95
CA ILE A 83 9.72 -19.45 -4.09
C ILE A 83 10.25 -19.64 -2.67
N VAL A 84 11.43 -20.25 -2.53
CA VAL A 84 12.01 -20.51 -1.19
C VAL A 84 12.27 -19.21 -0.44
N LEU A 85 12.82 -18.19 -1.11
CA LEU A 85 13.05 -16.88 -0.51
C LEU A 85 11.73 -16.20 -0.12
N THR A 86 10.74 -16.20 -1.01
CA THR A 86 9.42 -15.60 -0.73
C THR A 86 8.76 -16.26 0.46
N VAL A 87 8.70 -17.60 0.49
CA VAL A 87 8.09 -18.36 1.59
C VAL A 87 8.85 -18.12 2.89
N ALA A 88 10.19 -18.15 2.86
CA ALA A 88 10.99 -17.90 4.06
C ALA A 88 10.78 -16.47 4.59
N MET A 89 10.78 -15.45 3.73
CA MET A 89 10.54 -14.06 4.12
C MET A 89 9.14 -13.84 4.68
N VAL A 90 8.10 -14.36 4.03
CA VAL A 90 6.71 -14.23 4.50
C VAL A 90 6.51 -14.97 5.83
N ALA A 91 7.03 -16.19 5.95
CA ALA A 91 6.91 -16.98 7.18
C ALA A 91 7.65 -16.32 8.35
N THR A 92 8.88 -15.86 8.13
CA THR A 92 9.66 -15.17 9.18
C THR A 92 9.00 -13.86 9.59
N ALA A 93 8.54 -13.04 8.65
CA ALA A 93 7.80 -11.82 8.96
C ALA A 93 6.50 -12.12 9.73
N ALA A 94 5.78 -13.19 9.39
CA ALA A 94 4.54 -13.57 10.05
C ALA A 94 4.79 -14.03 11.49
N VAL A 95 5.78 -14.91 11.69
CA VAL A 95 6.18 -15.37 13.03
C VAL A 95 6.63 -14.19 13.90
N LEU A 96 7.50 -13.32 13.37
CA LEU A 96 7.98 -12.15 14.11
C LEU A 96 6.83 -11.20 14.47
N THR A 97 5.93 -10.93 13.54
CA THR A 97 4.77 -10.05 13.80
C THR A 97 3.89 -10.64 14.90
N VAL A 98 3.57 -11.94 14.85
CA VAL A 98 2.72 -12.59 15.86
C VAL A 98 3.41 -12.60 17.22
N VAL A 99 4.70 -12.95 17.29
CA VAL A 99 5.46 -12.98 18.55
C VAL A 99 5.52 -11.58 19.16
N LEU A 100 5.90 -10.56 18.38
CA LEU A 100 5.99 -9.18 18.85
C LEU A 100 4.63 -8.62 19.26
N ALA A 101 3.57 -8.91 18.51
CA ALA A 101 2.23 -8.48 18.89
C ALA A 101 1.79 -9.04 20.24
N ARG A 102 2.12 -10.31 20.53
CA ARG A 102 1.80 -10.95 21.82
C ARG A 102 2.68 -10.46 22.96
N VAL A 103 3.97 -10.21 22.73
CA VAL A 103 4.90 -9.74 23.75
C VAL A 103 4.65 -8.27 24.12
N LEU A 104 4.38 -7.43 23.12
CA LEU A 104 4.20 -5.99 23.28
C LEU A 104 2.73 -5.60 23.51
N GLY A 105 1.79 -6.55 23.44
CA GLY A 105 0.36 -6.28 23.61
C GLY A 105 -0.24 -5.40 22.52
N ILE A 106 0.27 -5.50 21.29
CA ILE A 106 -0.19 -4.71 20.13
C ILE A 106 -1.52 -5.28 19.63
N ASP A 107 -2.47 -4.41 19.28
CA ASP A 107 -3.73 -4.83 18.70
C ASP A 107 -3.56 -5.47 17.31
N SER A 108 -4.54 -6.30 16.93
CA SER A 108 -4.50 -7.04 15.67
C SER A 108 -4.45 -6.13 14.44
N THR A 109 -5.06 -4.94 14.50
CA THR A 109 -5.10 -4.00 13.36
C THR A 109 -3.72 -3.38 13.12
N LEU A 110 -3.05 -2.91 14.17
CA LEU A 110 -1.68 -2.42 14.10
C LEU A 110 -0.70 -3.53 13.71
N ALA A 111 -0.87 -4.76 14.22
CA ALA A 111 -0.02 -5.89 13.87
C ALA A 111 -0.09 -6.24 12.37
N VAL A 112 -1.30 -6.29 11.80
CA VAL A 112 -1.52 -6.50 10.36
C VAL A 112 -0.92 -5.35 9.54
N GLY A 113 -1.10 -4.10 9.99
CA GLY A 113 -0.46 -2.93 9.39
C GLY A 113 1.07 -3.03 9.37
N LEU A 114 1.66 -3.44 10.49
CA LEU A 114 3.10 -3.60 10.64
C LEU A 114 3.64 -4.72 9.73
N PHE A 115 2.94 -5.85 9.66
CA PHE A 115 3.30 -6.97 8.79
C PHE A 115 3.25 -6.57 7.31
N ALA A 116 2.15 -5.97 6.86
CA ALA A 116 1.99 -5.55 5.49
C ALA A 116 3.00 -4.44 5.11
N GLY A 117 3.26 -3.50 6.02
CA GLY A 117 4.26 -2.45 5.86
C GLY A 117 5.69 -2.98 5.78
N ALA A 118 6.06 -3.91 6.66
CA ALA A 118 7.38 -4.56 6.66
C ALA A 118 7.64 -5.36 5.38
N LEU A 119 6.60 -5.97 4.81
CA LEU A 119 6.66 -6.66 3.52
C LEU A 119 6.47 -5.73 2.32
N THR A 120 6.32 -4.41 2.53
CA THR A 120 6.03 -3.42 1.48
C THR A 120 4.83 -3.80 0.60
N SER A 121 3.86 -4.52 1.16
CA SER A 121 2.72 -5.09 0.45
C SER A 121 1.45 -4.31 0.75
N THR A 122 1.33 -3.12 0.15
CA THR A 122 0.11 -2.31 0.15
C THR A 122 -1.17 -3.08 -0.21
N PRO A 123 -1.19 -3.97 -1.23
CA PRO A 123 -2.37 -4.79 -1.50
C PRO A 123 -2.63 -5.84 -0.41
N GLY A 124 -1.58 -6.31 0.27
CA GLY A 124 -1.72 -7.20 1.43
C GLY A 124 -2.43 -6.53 2.61
N LEU A 125 -2.14 -5.24 2.87
CA LEU A 125 -2.88 -4.46 3.86
C LEU A 125 -4.35 -4.31 3.45
N ALA A 126 -4.59 -3.91 2.20
CA ALA A 126 -5.93 -3.69 1.68
C ALA A 126 -6.79 -4.96 1.64
N ALA A 127 -6.19 -6.15 1.55
CA ALA A 127 -6.88 -7.43 1.62
C ALA A 127 -7.28 -7.85 3.06
N ALA A 128 -6.64 -7.27 4.07
CA ALA A 128 -6.85 -7.63 5.47
C ALA A 128 -7.85 -6.72 6.20
N ILE A 129 -8.22 -5.59 5.60
CA ILE A 129 -9.17 -4.59 6.14
C ILE A 129 -10.48 -4.57 5.36
#